data_AF-A0A1G8QUY7-F1
#
_entry.id   AF-A0A1G8QUY7-F1
#
_cell.length_a   1.000
_cell.length_b   1.000
_cell.length_c   1.000
_cell.angle_alpha   90.00
_cell.angle_beta   90.00
_cell.angle_gamma   90.00
#
_symmetry.space_group_name_H-M   'P 1'
#
loop_
_entity.id
_entity.type
_entity.pdbx_description
1 polymer ?
#
loop_
_entity_poly.entity_id
_entity_poly.type
_entity_poly.pdbx_seq_one_letter_code
_entity_poly.pdbx_strand_id
1 'polypeptide(L)'
;MQQTQTASLDSVSLPMVVVGPHDHEQKAEYDPKLLAFSFSGMEIRNPYFSPSGKELVDPVSTYLFEEEHTGGGCMALKKVLPDGRYFLLTDGDGFIAAPIDWDEATLGLYSVEGDTIAYCELKNVPYALVTDDASQNELTSLERLYCSCCGGVTTGRQWSNRDTGYGLCVSCLPQCSRNQTDEEFQRTYGVRGIHFDLSQSPPGDEAVCEIARLKAEVEGTANDESQDSAALQAQYLAWARENLASDDMEIPENANVSLAERGAFVEAYVWVPNDAIKGPDDL
;
A
#
# COMPACT_ATOMS: atom_id res chain seq x y z
N MET A 1 -23.44 28.76 -35.27
CA MET A 1 -23.81 27.49 -34.60
C MET A 1 -22.55 26.93 -33.98
N GLN A 2 -22.26 27.32 -32.73
CA GLN A 2 -21.16 26.74 -31.96
C GLN A 2 -21.73 25.53 -31.20
N GLN A 3 -21.14 24.36 -31.43
CA GLN A 3 -21.44 23.14 -30.69
C GLN A 3 -20.80 23.27 -29.30
N THR A 4 -21.64 23.32 -28.28
CA THR A 4 -21.25 23.18 -26.89
C THR A 4 -20.90 21.70 -26.68
N GLN A 5 -19.60 21.40 -26.55
CA GLN A 5 -19.15 20.12 -26.00
C GLN A 5 -19.50 20.11 -24.51
N THR A 6 -20.56 19.40 -24.15
CA THR A 6 -20.76 18.89 -22.81
C THR A 6 -19.61 17.96 -22.47
N ALA A 7 -18.74 18.38 -21.56
CA ALA A 7 -17.76 17.53 -20.91
C ALA A 7 -18.49 16.33 -20.28
N SER A 8 -18.10 15.12 -20.68
CA SER A 8 -18.57 13.90 -20.04
C SER A 8 -18.06 13.88 -18.60
N LEU A 9 -18.99 13.79 -17.65
CA LEU A 9 -18.66 13.40 -16.28
C LEU A 9 -18.05 12.00 -16.36
N ASP A 10 -16.76 11.92 -16.05
CA ASP A 10 -16.02 10.66 -15.96
C ASP A 10 -16.80 9.66 -15.10
N SER A 11 -16.89 8.42 -15.57
CA SER A 11 -17.44 7.31 -14.80
C SER A 11 -16.63 7.19 -13.51
N VAL A 12 -17.18 7.66 -12.39
CA VAL A 12 -16.55 7.54 -11.08
C VAL A 12 -16.32 6.06 -10.82
N SER A 13 -15.06 5.64 -10.93
CA SER A 13 -14.63 4.30 -10.56
C SER A 13 -14.95 4.11 -9.08
N LEU A 14 -15.84 3.17 -8.77
CA LEU A 14 -16.19 2.77 -7.42
C LEU A 14 -14.98 2.03 -6.79
N PRO A 15 -14.26 2.66 -5.84
CA PRO A 15 -12.92 2.22 -5.44
C PRO A 15 -12.91 1.03 -4.47
N MET A 16 -14.05 0.77 -3.81
CA MET A 16 -14.20 -0.27 -2.80
C MET A 16 -15.00 -1.44 -3.36
N VAL A 17 -14.77 -2.63 -2.83
CA VAL A 17 -15.63 -3.80 -3.01
C VAL A 17 -16.25 -4.16 -1.67
N VAL A 18 -17.55 -4.43 -1.66
CA VAL A 18 -18.28 -5.02 -0.53
C VAL A 18 -18.58 -6.47 -0.87
N VAL A 19 -18.32 -7.35 0.08
CA VAL A 19 -18.58 -8.78 -0.05
C VAL A 19 -19.91 -9.09 0.64
N GLY A 20 -20.89 -9.48 -0.15
CA GLY A 20 -22.21 -9.89 0.33
C GLY A 20 -22.24 -11.37 0.75
N PRO A 21 -23.42 -11.85 1.18
CA PRO A 21 -23.62 -13.28 1.47
C PRO A 21 -23.25 -14.15 0.26
N HIS A 22 -22.60 -15.29 0.52
CA HIS A 22 -22.10 -16.22 -0.51
C HIS A 22 -20.96 -15.68 -1.38
N ASP A 23 -20.08 -14.84 -0.82
CA ASP A 23 -18.92 -14.26 -1.51
C ASP A 23 -19.25 -13.46 -2.77
N HIS A 24 -20.46 -12.90 -2.82
CA HIS A 24 -20.85 -12.04 -3.93
C HIS A 24 -20.22 -10.65 -3.80
N GLU A 25 -19.23 -10.37 -4.63
CA GLU A 25 -18.54 -9.08 -4.68
C GLU A 25 -19.35 -8.01 -5.43
N GLN A 26 -19.44 -6.82 -4.85
CA GLN A 26 -20.06 -5.65 -5.47
C GLN A 26 -19.16 -4.42 -5.31
N LYS A 27 -18.82 -3.77 -6.42
CA LYS A 27 -18.16 -2.46 -6.38
C LYS A 27 -19.06 -1.41 -5.74
N ALA A 28 -18.49 -0.57 -4.87
CA ALA A 28 -19.19 0.43 -4.07
C ALA A 28 -18.35 1.71 -3.90
N GLU A 29 -19.03 2.80 -3.52
CA GLU A 29 -18.37 4.02 -3.07
C GLU A 29 -17.56 3.71 -1.80
N TYR A 30 -16.47 4.46 -1.59
CA TYR A 30 -15.66 4.28 -0.39
C TYR A 30 -16.46 4.67 0.86
N ASP A 31 -16.65 3.71 1.78
CA ASP A 31 -17.27 3.96 3.08
C ASP A 31 -16.19 4.00 4.18
N PRO A 32 -15.87 5.18 4.76
CA PRO A 32 -14.89 5.27 5.84
C PRO A 32 -15.33 4.53 7.10
N LYS A 33 -16.62 4.19 7.27
CA LYS A 33 -17.05 3.34 8.40
C LYS A 33 -16.62 1.89 8.25
N LEU A 34 -16.28 1.47 7.04
CA LEU A 34 -15.80 0.13 6.74
C LEU A 34 -14.27 0.10 6.63
N LEU A 35 -13.66 1.03 5.90
CA LEU A 35 -12.24 0.95 5.52
C LEU A 35 -11.38 2.11 6.03
N ALA A 36 -11.83 2.84 7.06
CA ALA A 36 -11.01 3.82 7.75
C ALA A 36 -10.99 3.57 9.26
N PHE A 37 -9.99 4.13 9.94
CA PHE A 37 -9.92 4.14 11.41
C PHE A 37 -9.50 5.50 11.95
N SER A 38 -9.76 5.74 13.23
CA SER A 38 -9.32 6.97 13.88
C SER A 38 -7.96 6.78 14.54
N PHE A 39 -7.01 7.66 14.24
CA PHE A 39 -5.74 7.77 14.96
C PHE A 39 -5.54 9.20 15.44
N SER A 40 -5.36 9.38 16.75
CA SER A 40 -5.28 10.71 17.37
C SER A 40 -6.45 11.64 16.98
N GLY A 41 -7.63 11.08 16.69
CA GLY A 41 -8.81 11.84 16.26
C GLY A 41 -8.78 12.29 14.79
N MET A 42 -7.85 11.78 13.99
CA MET A 42 -7.85 11.92 12.53
C MET A 42 -8.32 10.63 11.87
N GLU A 43 -9.13 10.76 10.82
CA GLU A 43 -9.54 9.64 9.97
C GLU A 43 -8.38 9.22 9.05
N ILE A 44 -7.86 8.01 9.26
CA ILE A 44 -6.81 7.39 8.47
C ILE A 44 -7.44 6.41 7.49
N ARG A 45 -7.13 6.57 6.22
CA ARG A 45 -7.63 5.74 5.13
C ARG A 45 -6.52 4.90 4.50
N ASN A 46 -5.29 5.41 4.49
CA ASN A 46 -4.09 4.71 4.07
C ASN A 46 -3.11 4.57 5.25
N PRO A 47 -2.90 3.33 5.76
CA PRO A 47 -2.00 3.06 6.88
C PRO A 47 -0.50 3.30 6.59
N TYR A 48 -0.08 3.42 5.33
CA TYR A 48 1.33 3.67 4.98
C TYR A 48 1.71 5.14 4.95
N PHE A 49 0.75 6.06 5.10
CA PHE A 49 1.04 7.49 5.20
C PHE A 49 0.70 8.04 6.56
N SER A 50 1.47 9.05 6.97
CA SER A 50 1.14 9.86 8.13
C SER A 50 -0.23 10.54 7.93
N PRO A 51 -0.88 11.00 9.01
CA PRO A 51 -2.19 11.63 8.88
C PRO A 51 -2.19 12.89 7.99
N SER A 52 -1.03 13.55 7.86
CA SER A 52 -0.84 14.72 7.00
C SER A 52 -0.57 14.36 5.53
N GLY A 53 -0.37 13.08 5.20
CA GLY A 53 -0.03 12.58 3.86
C GLY A 53 1.40 12.87 3.42
N LYS A 54 2.21 13.52 4.26
CA LYS A 54 3.55 14.01 3.88
C LYS A 54 4.66 12.98 3.98
N GLU A 55 4.47 11.98 4.82
CA GLU A 55 5.54 11.05 5.18
C GLU A 55 5.01 9.63 5.05
N LEU A 56 5.88 8.77 4.50
CA LEU A 56 5.69 7.34 4.55
C LEU A 56 5.97 6.87 5.98
N VAL A 57 5.13 5.99 6.49
CA VAL A 57 5.22 5.46 7.85
C VAL A 57 5.10 3.95 7.84
N ASP A 58 5.68 3.33 8.86
CA ASP A 58 5.45 1.92 9.15
C ASP A 58 4.13 1.77 9.95
N PRO A 59 3.13 1.03 9.43
CA PRO A 59 1.86 0.82 10.12
C PRO A 59 1.99 0.10 11.47
N VAL A 60 3.02 -0.74 11.65
CA VAL A 60 3.26 -1.48 12.90
C VAL A 60 3.59 -0.51 14.01
N SER A 61 4.66 0.27 13.84
CA SER A 61 5.11 1.24 14.85
C SER A 61 4.19 2.46 15.00
N THR A 62 3.50 2.88 13.94
CA THR A 62 2.69 4.11 13.96
C THR A 62 1.24 3.87 14.35
N TYR A 63 0.62 2.84 13.77
CA TYR A 63 -0.82 2.59 13.88
C TYR A 63 -1.15 1.31 14.64
N LEU A 64 -0.14 0.64 15.22
CA LEU A 64 -0.31 -0.56 16.03
C LEU A 64 -0.96 -1.68 15.23
N PHE A 65 -0.49 -1.90 14.01
CA PHE A 65 -0.70 -3.15 13.29
C PHE A 65 0.26 -4.21 13.82
N GLU A 66 -0.11 -5.48 13.68
CA GLU A 66 0.68 -6.64 14.09
C GLU A 66 0.92 -7.55 12.87
N GLU A 67 2.07 -8.18 12.78
CA GLU A 67 2.33 -9.19 11.75
C GLU A 67 1.60 -10.50 12.10
N GLU A 68 0.79 -11.00 11.18
CA GLU A 68 -0.02 -12.21 11.38
C GLU A 68 0.23 -13.20 10.23
N HIS A 69 0.41 -14.48 10.56
CA HIS A 69 0.45 -15.56 9.59
C HIS A 69 -0.98 -15.96 9.21
N THR A 70 -1.36 -15.72 7.96
CA THR A 70 -2.71 -16.03 7.44
C THR A 70 -2.86 -17.46 6.92
N GLY A 71 -1.78 -18.26 6.99
CA GLY A 71 -1.73 -19.64 6.50
C GLY A 71 -1.04 -19.76 5.15
N GLY A 72 -0.61 -20.97 4.77
CA GLY A 72 0.03 -21.20 3.46
C GLY A 72 1.40 -20.51 3.25
N GLY A 73 2.00 -19.96 4.30
CA GLY A 73 3.23 -19.15 4.20
C GLY A 73 2.97 -17.65 3.98
N CYS A 74 1.70 -17.24 3.83
CA CYS A 74 1.31 -15.84 3.68
C CYS A 74 1.42 -15.08 5.01
N MET A 75 1.69 -13.78 4.90
CA MET A 75 1.81 -12.85 6.02
C MET A 75 1.02 -11.59 5.74
N ALA A 76 0.35 -11.05 6.74
CA ALA A 76 -0.42 -9.82 6.62
C ALA A 76 -0.17 -8.92 7.82
N LEU A 77 -0.37 -7.61 7.64
CA LEU A 77 -0.47 -6.68 8.76
C LEU A 77 -1.92 -6.64 9.24
N LYS A 78 -2.14 -6.99 10.51
CA LYS A 78 -3.46 -7.07 11.13
C LYS A 78 -3.69 -5.95 12.12
N LYS A 79 -4.90 -5.40 12.13
CA LYS A 79 -5.35 -4.48 13.17
C LYS A 79 -6.73 -4.87 13.66
N VAL A 80 -6.83 -5.27 14.93
CA VAL A 80 -8.12 -5.57 15.58
C VAL A 80 -8.84 -4.29 15.95
N LEU A 81 -10.13 -4.22 15.63
CA LEU A 81 -11.03 -3.11 15.94
C LEU A 81 -11.76 -3.34 17.27
N PRO A 82 -12.27 -2.29 17.93
CA PRO A 82 -12.93 -2.41 19.25
C PRO A 82 -14.16 -3.33 19.27
N ASP A 83 -14.79 -3.58 18.12
CA ASP A 83 -15.95 -4.47 17.97
C ASP A 83 -15.57 -5.92 17.64
N GLY A 84 -14.28 -6.24 17.60
CA GLY A 84 -13.75 -7.58 17.32
C GLY A 84 -13.50 -7.86 15.85
N ARG A 85 -14.02 -7.04 14.92
CA ARG A 85 -13.62 -7.09 13.50
C ARG A 85 -12.15 -6.73 13.36
N TYR A 86 -11.55 -7.01 12.22
CA TYR A 86 -10.15 -6.65 12.00
C TYR A 86 -9.86 -6.24 10.57
N PHE A 87 -8.83 -5.42 10.41
CA PHE A 87 -8.22 -5.15 9.13
C PHE A 87 -7.11 -6.15 8.85
N LEU A 88 -6.98 -6.56 7.59
CA LEU A 88 -5.74 -7.09 7.04
C LEU A 88 -5.25 -6.17 5.94
N LEU A 89 -3.95 -5.93 5.95
CA LEU A 89 -3.23 -5.18 4.94
C LEU A 89 -2.20 -6.12 4.32
N THR A 90 -2.36 -6.36 3.02
CA THR A 90 -1.52 -7.24 2.22
C THR A 90 -1.19 -6.59 0.88
N ASP A 91 -0.19 -7.08 0.17
CA ASP A 91 -0.04 -6.87 -1.27
C ASP A 91 -1.04 -7.71 -2.08
N GLY A 92 -0.90 -7.67 -3.42
CA GLY A 92 -1.72 -8.45 -4.35
C GLY A 92 -1.51 -9.97 -4.29
N ASP A 93 -0.42 -10.43 -3.68
CA ASP A 93 -0.05 -11.84 -3.55
C ASP A 93 -0.32 -12.40 -2.13
N GLY A 94 -0.85 -11.58 -1.23
CA GLY A 94 -1.19 -11.98 0.14
C GLY A 94 -0.01 -11.93 1.13
N PHE A 95 1.04 -11.17 0.82
CA PHE A 95 2.16 -10.90 1.71
C PHE A 95 2.11 -9.47 2.27
N ILE A 96 3.03 -9.13 3.17
CA ILE A 96 3.14 -7.76 3.70
C ILE A 96 3.85 -6.91 2.64
N ALA A 97 3.12 -5.95 2.07
CA ALA A 97 3.73 -4.93 1.22
C ALA A 97 4.75 -4.12 2.04
N ALA A 98 5.93 -3.87 1.47
CA ALA A 98 6.80 -2.85 2.04
C ALA A 98 6.11 -1.48 1.94
N PRO A 99 6.38 -0.52 2.84
CA PRO A 99 5.77 0.81 2.75
C PRO A 99 5.95 1.49 1.40
N ILE A 100 7.07 1.21 0.71
CA ILE A 100 7.35 1.76 -0.61
C ILE A 100 6.37 1.26 -1.69
N ASP A 101 5.79 0.08 -1.50
CA ASP A 101 4.84 -0.61 -2.39
C ASP A 101 3.39 -0.46 -1.92
N TRP A 102 3.12 0.62 -1.18
CA TRP A 102 1.77 0.91 -0.68
C TRP A 102 0.71 0.92 -1.78
N ASP A 103 1.06 1.28 -3.01
CA ASP A 103 0.15 1.40 -4.15
C ASP A 103 -0.32 0.04 -4.70
N GLU A 104 0.37 -1.03 -4.33
CA GLU A 104 0.01 -2.42 -4.62
C GLU A 104 -0.74 -3.08 -3.45
N ALA A 105 -0.79 -2.40 -2.30
CA ALA A 105 -1.41 -2.94 -1.11
C ALA A 105 -2.94 -2.80 -1.12
N THR A 106 -3.61 -3.77 -0.51
CA THR A 106 -5.05 -3.85 -0.30
C THR A 106 -5.35 -3.84 1.18
N LEU A 107 -6.26 -2.95 1.60
CA LEU A 107 -6.84 -2.96 2.93
C LEU A 107 -8.19 -3.67 2.89
N GLY A 108 -8.29 -4.81 3.59
CA GLY A 108 -9.52 -5.57 3.75
C GLY A 108 -10.05 -5.51 5.17
N LEU A 109 -11.37 -5.40 5.33
CA LEU A 109 -12.10 -5.56 6.57
C LEU A 109 -12.68 -6.98 6.65
N TYR A 110 -12.50 -7.63 7.80
CA TYR A 110 -12.94 -8.99 8.07
C TYR A 110 -13.85 -9.06 9.30
N SER A 111 -14.78 -10.02 9.29
CA SER A 111 -15.63 -10.37 10.42
C SER A 111 -14.82 -11.00 11.55
N VAL A 112 -15.45 -11.23 12.71
CA VAL A 112 -14.80 -11.92 13.84
C VAL A 112 -14.49 -13.38 13.48
N GLU A 113 -15.30 -13.96 12.59
CA GLU A 113 -15.21 -15.31 12.07
C GLU A 113 -14.19 -15.47 10.94
N GLY A 114 -13.70 -14.35 10.39
CA GLY A 114 -12.70 -14.30 9.33
C GLY A 114 -13.26 -14.21 7.91
N ASP A 115 -14.55 -13.92 7.77
CA ASP A 115 -15.16 -13.66 6.46
C ASP A 115 -14.82 -12.24 5.99
N THR A 116 -14.48 -12.08 4.72
CA THR A 116 -14.26 -10.76 4.12
C THR A 116 -15.57 -9.97 4.09
N ILE A 117 -15.54 -8.72 4.53
CA ILE A 117 -16.69 -7.79 4.51
C ILE A 117 -16.53 -6.76 3.40
N ALA A 118 -15.35 -6.16 3.28
CA ALA A 118 -15.05 -5.16 2.26
C ALA A 118 -13.55 -5.06 2.05
N TYR A 119 -13.11 -4.57 0.89
CA TYR A 119 -11.70 -4.25 0.64
C TYR A 119 -11.53 -3.13 -0.39
N CYS A 120 -10.36 -2.50 -0.37
CA CYS A 120 -9.97 -1.45 -1.30
C CYS A 120 -8.45 -1.47 -1.52
N GLU A 121 -8.02 -1.41 -2.76
CA GLU A 121 -6.61 -1.15 -3.11
C GLU A 121 -6.25 0.28 -2.69
N LEU A 122 -5.13 0.47 -2.00
CA LEU A 122 -4.78 1.75 -1.39
C LEU A 122 -4.56 2.87 -2.42
N LYS A 123 -4.13 2.55 -3.64
CA LYS A 123 -4.05 3.52 -4.75
C LYS A 123 -5.39 4.13 -5.15
N ASN A 124 -6.51 3.45 -4.84
CA ASN A 124 -7.87 3.89 -5.19
C ASN A 124 -8.58 4.59 -4.01
N VAL A 125 -7.94 4.68 -2.84
CA VAL A 125 -8.52 5.33 -1.66
C VAL A 125 -8.73 6.82 -1.94
N PRO A 126 -9.95 7.36 -1.74
CA PRO A 126 -10.17 8.79 -1.87
C PRO A 126 -9.61 9.53 -0.65
N TYR A 127 -8.97 10.68 -0.90
CA TYR A 127 -8.41 11.56 0.13
C TYR A 127 -9.18 12.87 0.25
N ALA A 128 -8.82 13.69 1.24
CA ALA A 128 -9.31 15.05 1.32
C ALA A 128 -8.85 15.81 0.07
N LEU A 129 -9.80 16.40 -0.65
CA LEU A 129 -9.49 17.17 -1.86
C LEU A 129 -8.52 18.29 -1.50
N VAL A 130 -7.39 18.30 -2.21
CA VAL A 130 -6.57 19.49 -2.33
C VAL A 130 -7.13 20.21 -3.54
N THR A 131 -7.77 21.37 -3.34
CA THR A 131 -8.33 22.11 -4.48
C THR A 131 -7.18 22.69 -5.30
N ASP A 132 -7.09 22.35 -6.59
CA ASP A 132 -6.03 22.75 -7.54
C ASP A 132 -5.99 24.25 -7.88
N ASP A 133 -6.75 25.10 -7.19
CA ASP A 133 -6.71 26.54 -7.43
C ASP A 133 -5.37 27.11 -6.97
N ALA A 134 -4.69 27.82 -7.89
CA ALA A 134 -3.35 28.39 -7.79
C ALA A 134 -3.13 29.42 -6.66
N SER A 135 -4.02 29.51 -5.68
CA SER A 135 -3.83 30.20 -4.39
C SER A 135 -3.23 29.29 -3.30
N GLN A 136 -2.77 28.08 -3.66
CA GLN A 136 -2.24 27.03 -2.77
C GLN A 136 -1.11 27.41 -1.81
N ASN A 137 -0.56 28.62 -1.87
CA ASN A 137 0.43 29.07 -0.88
C ASN A 137 -0.17 29.46 0.48
N GLU A 138 -1.50 29.44 0.66
CA GLU A 138 -2.15 29.92 1.90
C GLU A 138 -3.11 28.93 2.59
N LEU A 139 -3.36 27.73 2.05
CA LEU A 139 -4.16 26.74 2.77
C LEU A 139 -3.32 26.09 3.87
N THR A 140 -3.74 26.29 5.12
CA THR A 140 -3.11 25.67 6.29
C THR A 140 -3.11 24.15 6.16
N SER A 141 -2.10 23.49 6.76
CA SER A 141 -2.01 22.03 6.79
C SER A 141 -3.25 21.40 7.43
N LEU A 142 -3.55 20.15 7.06
CA LEU A 142 -4.50 19.35 7.82
C LEU A 142 -3.99 19.19 9.25
N GLU A 143 -4.88 19.42 10.20
CA GLU A 143 -4.60 19.38 11.61
C GLU A 143 -5.74 18.68 12.37
N ARG A 144 -5.38 18.20 13.56
CA ARG A 144 -6.35 17.76 14.57
C ARG A 144 -6.90 19.02 15.26
N LEU A 145 -8.18 19.30 15.06
CA LEU A 145 -8.85 20.45 15.64
C LEU A 145 -9.90 20.03 16.67
N TYR A 146 -10.21 20.91 17.62
CA TYR A 146 -11.34 20.77 18.52
C TYR A 146 -12.55 21.52 17.98
N CYS A 147 -13.73 20.91 18.05
CA CYS A 147 -14.96 21.53 17.62
C CYS A 147 -15.30 22.71 18.54
N SER A 148 -15.44 23.91 17.97
CA SER A 148 -15.85 25.11 18.72
C SER A 148 -17.25 25.02 19.32
N CYS A 149 -18.07 24.06 18.90
CA CYS A 149 -19.44 23.87 19.39
C CYS A 149 -19.50 22.84 20.55
N CYS A 150 -18.94 21.65 20.36
CA CYS A 150 -19.07 20.55 21.33
C CYS A 150 -17.76 20.13 22.01
N GLY A 151 -16.61 20.68 21.60
CA GLY A 151 -15.29 20.28 22.09
C GLY A 151 -14.78 18.94 21.55
N GLY A 152 -15.57 18.22 20.74
CA GLY A 152 -15.15 16.97 20.10
C GLY A 152 -14.01 17.16 19.10
N VAL A 153 -13.29 16.09 18.76
CA VAL A 153 -12.16 16.16 17.82
C VAL A 153 -12.65 16.05 16.37
N THR A 154 -12.00 16.76 15.46
CA THR A 154 -12.22 16.67 14.01
C THR A 154 -10.91 16.87 13.25
N THR A 155 -10.80 16.28 12.07
CA THR A 155 -9.80 16.68 11.08
C THR A 155 -10.29 17.93 10.36
N GLY A 156 -9.39 18.90 10.15
CA GLY A 156 -9.73 20.13 9.45
C GLY A 156 -8.49 20.95 9.08
N ARG A 157 -8.72 22.11 8.45
CA ARG A 157 -7.71 23.15 8.25
C ARG A 157 -8.07 24.34 9.13
N GLN A 158 -7.09 24.96 9.75
CA GLN A 158 -7.33 26.13 10.60
C GLN A 158 -8.00 27.24 9.80
N TRP A 159 -9.18 27.66 10.25
CA TRP A 159 -9.87 28.83 9.70
C TRP A 159 -9.46 30.08 10.47
N SER A 160 -9.15 31.17 9.76
CA SER A 160 -8.62 32.41 10.35
C SER A 160 -9.60 33.09 11.32
N ASN A 161 -10.91 32.88 11.12
CA ASN A 161 -11.96 33.41 11.99
C ASN A 161 -12.26 32.49 13.19
N ARG A 162 -11.35 31.56 13.50
CA ARG A 162 -11.42 30.66 14.66
C ARG A 162 -10.14 30.73 15.46
N ASP A 163 -10.28 30.47 16.76
CA ASP A 163 -9.13 30.29 17.64
C ASP A 163 -8.23 29.16 17.12
N THR A 164 -6.93 29.32 17.30
CA THR A 164 -5.95 28.31 16.87
C THR A 164 -6.22 26.96 17.54
N GLY A 165 -6.26 25.90 16.75
CA GLY A 165 -6.59 24.55 17.20
C GLY A 165 -8.09 24.25 17.27
N TYR A 166 -8.94 25.15 16.77
CA TYR A 166 -10.40 24.97 16.76
C TYR A 166 -11.00 25.00 15.35
N GLY A 167 -12.02 24.17 15.15
CA GLY A 167 -12.78 24.05 13.91
C GLY A 167 -14.22 23.60 14.15
N LEU A 168 -14.89 23.02 13.15
CA LEU A 168 -16.25 22.51 13.28
C LEU A 168 -16.29 21.01 12.92
N CYS A 169 -16.96 20.19 13.74
CA CYS A 169 -17.16 18.79 13.40
C CYS A 169 -18.47 18.58 12.62
N VAL A 170 -18.54 17.49 11.86
CA VAL A 170 -19.70 17.12 11.02
C VAL A 170 -20.98 16.99 11.84
N SER A 171 -20.89 16.41 13.04
CA SER A 171 -22.04 16.20 13.93
C SER A 171 -22.70 17.50 14.40
N CYS A 172 -21.94 18.60 14.47
CA CYS A 172 -22.46 19.91 14.88
C CYS A 172 -23.01 20.72 13.71
N LEU A 173 -22.82 20.29 12.45
CA LEU A 173 -23.30 21.02 11.28
C LEU A 173 -24.80 21.35 11.35
N PRO A 174 -25.71 20.39 11.63
CA PRO A 174 -27.14 20.68 11.63
C PRO A 174 -27.54 21.73 12.67
N GLN A 175 -26.83 21.78 13.80
CA GLN A 175 -27.09 22.75 14.87
C GLN A 175 -26.53 24.13 14.51
N CYS A 176 -25.33 24.18 13.94
CA CYS A 176 -24.65 25.42 13.60
C CYS A 176 -25.24 26.12 12.36
N SER A 177 -25.81 25.37 11.40
CA SER A 177 -26.41 25.95 10.18
C SER A 177 -27.88 26.35 10.32
N ARG A 178 -28.58 25.91 11.38
CA ARG A 178 -30.04 26.00 11.51
C ARG A 178 -30.63 27.41 11.35
N ASN A 179 -29.89 28.46 11.73
CA ASN A 179 -30.38 29.84 11.78
C ASN A 179 -29.42 30.84 11.09
N GLN A 180 -28.62 30.40 10.13
CA GLN A 180 -27.65 31.25 9.42
C GLN A 180 -27.75 31.00 7.91
N THR A 181 -27.43 32.00 7.10
CA THR A 181 -27.25 31.77 5.65
C THR A 181 -25.95 31.01 5.39
N ASP A 182 -25.81 30.44 4.20
CA ASP A 182 -24.57 29.74 3.82
C ASP A 182 -23.36 30.68 3.86
N GLU A 183 -23.50 31.95 3.47
CA GLU A 183 -22.40 32.92 3.53
C GLU A 183 -22.01 33.26 4.97
N GLU A 184 -23.00 33.44 5.86
CA GLU A 184 -22.75 33.71 7.27
C GLU A 184 -22.08 32.52 7.95
N PHE A 185 -22.55 31.31 7.63
CA PHE A 185 -21.99 30.07 8.12
C PHE A 185 -20.54 29.91 7.65
N GLN A 186 -20.27 30.11 6.35
CA GLN A 186 -18.93 30.00 5.79
C GLN A 186 -17.95 31.02 6.37
N ARG A 187 -18.37 32.28 6.51
CA ARG A 187 -17.56 33.31 7.16
C ARG A 187 -17.18 32.90 8.59
N THR A 188 -18.08 32.19 9.26
CA THR A 188 -17.98 31.87 10.68
C THR A 188 -17.21 30.58 10.94
N TYR A 189 -17.41 29.53 10.15
CA TYR A 189 -16.85 28.19 10.37
C TYR A 189 -15.92 27.70 9.25
N GLY A 190 -15.78 28.48 8.19
CA GLY A 190 -15.07 28.09 6.98
C GLY A 190 -15.96 27.31 6.01
N VAL A 191 -15.34 26.80 4.95
CA VAL A 191 -16.00 26.07 3.86
C VAL A 191 -15.91 24.56 4.10
N ARG A 192 -17.04 23.85 3.98
CA ARG A 192 -17.11 22.37 4.06
C ARG A 192 -16.27 21.75 2.94
N GLY A 193 -15.51 20.71 3.26
CA GLY A 193 -14.60 20.07 2.29
C GLY A 193 -13.31 20.84 2.05
N ILE A 194 -13.12 22.01 2.69
CA ILE A 194 -11.85 22.75 2.70
C ILE A 194 -11.32 22.90 4.13
N HIS A 195 -12.17 23.30 5.08
CA HIS A 195 -11.78 23.61 6.46
C HIS A 195 -12.24 22.56 7.46
N PHE A 196 -13.30 21.83 7.15
CA PHE A 196 -13.85 20.76 7.98
C PHE A 196 -14.51 19.69 7.10
N ASP A 197 -14.84 18.54 7.70
CA ASP A 197 -15.31 17.34 6.99
C ASP A 197 -14.25 16.80 6.03
N LEU A 198 -13.02 16.67 6.55
CA LEU A 198 -11.84 16.26 5.79
C LEU A 198 -11.35 14.89 6.29
N SER A 199 -10.86 14.06 5.38
CA SER A 199 -10.09 12.86 5.71
C SER A 199 -8.58 13.13 5.70
N GLN A 200 -7.76 12.07 5.77
CA GLN A 200 -6.33 12.11 5.47
C GLN A 200 -6.03 12.84 4.13
N SER A 201 -4.92 13.57 4.07
CA SER A 201 -4.40 14.15 2.82
C SER A 201 -3.91 13.06 1.86
N PRO A 202 -3.91 13.31 0.55
CA PRO A 202 -3.21 12.44 -0.38
C PRO A 202 -1.70 12.41 -0.09
N PRO A 203 -0.99 11.35 -0.54
CA PRO A 203 0.47 11.33 -0.58
C PRO A 203 1.02 12.58 -1.26
N GLY A 204 1.98 13.27 -0.65
CA GLY A 204 2.59 14.45 -1.26
C GLY A 204 3.46 14.09 -2.47
N ASP A 205 3.43 14.91 -3.52
CA ASP A 205 4.22 14.68 -4.76
C ASP A 205 5.71 14.45 -4.48
N GLU A 206 6.29 15.15 -3.51
CA GLU A 206 7.69 14.98 -3.12
C GLU A 206 7.95 13.59 -2.53
N ALA A 207 7.05 13.10 -1.66
CA ALA A 207 7.15 11.76 -1.09
C ALA A 207 6.98 10.69 -2.17
N VAL A 208 6.04 10.88 -3.11
CA VAL A 208 5.82 9.96 -4.23
C VAL A 208 7.02 9.95 -5.18
N CYS A 209 7.60 11.11 -5.49
CA CYS A 209 8.82 11.21 -6.31
C CYS A 209 10.01 10.51 -5.67
N GLU A 210 10.20 10.70 -4.36
CA GLU A 210 11.29 10.04 -3.64
C GLU A 210 11.10 8.53 -3.56
N ILE A 211 9.87 8.06 -3.32
CA ILE A 211 9.50 6.64 -3.41
C ILE A 211 9.84 6.08 -4.79
N ALA A 212 9.45 6.76 -5.87
CA ALA A 212 9.73 6.31 -7.23
C ALA A 212 11.25 6.24 -7.52
N ARG A 213 12.03 7.21 -7.02
CA ARG A 213 13.49 7.19 -7.14
C ARG A 213 14.09 5.99 -6.40
N LEU A 214 13.66 5.74 -5.17
CA LEU A 214 14.12 4.60 -4.37
C LEU A 214 13.76 3.26 -5.02
N LYS A 215 12.54 3.10 -5.56
CA LYS A 215 12.16 1.90 -6.32
C LYS A 215 13.10 1.67 -7.51
N ALA A 216 13.38 2.71 -8.29
CA ALA A 216 14.27 2.62 -9.45
C ALA A 216 15.72 2.28 -9.06
N GLU A 217 16.22 2.75 -7.91
CA GLU A 217 17.55 2.39 -7.40
C GLU A 217 17.62 0.90 -6.98
N VAL A 218 16.58 0.39 -6.33
CA VAL A 218 16.50 -1.04 -5.95
C VAL A 218 16.39 -1.93 -7.19
N GLU A 219 15.57 -1.57 -8.17
CA GLU A 219 15.47 -2.32 -9.44
C GLU A 219 16.78 -2.28 -10.22
N GLY A 220 17.48 -1.13 -10.21
CA GLY A 220 18.79 -0.99 -10.83
C GLY A 220 19.85 -1.90 -10.19
N THR A 221 19.86 -1.99 -8.86
CA THR A 221 20.80 -2.84 -8.11
C THR A 221 20.47 -4.33 -8.23
N ALA A 222 19.19 -4.72 -8.17
CA ALA A 222 18.77 -6.11 -8.38
C ALA A 222 19.15 -6.62 -9.79
N ASN A 223 19.02 -5.77 -10.81
CA ASN A 223 19.47 -6.10 -12.15
C ASN A 223 21.00 -6.25 -12.23
N ASP A 224 21.76 -5.38 -11.56
CA ASP A 224 23.23 -5.45 -11.53
C ASP A 224 23.74 -6.72 -10.82
N GLU A 225 23.18 -7.07 -9.65
CA GLU A 225 23.51 -8.32 -8.93
C GLU A 225 23.14 -9.57 -9.74
N SER A 226 22.00 -9.56 -10.45
CA SER A 226 21.60 -10.67 -11.32
C SER A 226 22.55 -10.82 -12.52
N GLN A 227 23.03 -9.71 -13.08
CA GLN A 227 23.98 -9.70 -14.19
C GLN A 227 25.37 -10.17 -13.73
N ASP A 228 25.83 -9.74 -12.56
CA ASP A 228 27.10 -10.17 -11.98
C ASP A 228 27.07 -11.66 -11.61
N SER A 229 25.96 -12.14 -11.04
CA SER A 229 25.73 -13.57 -10.76
C SER A 229 25.75 -14.42 -12.03
N ALA A 230 25.05 -14.00 -13.09
CA ALA A 230 25.05 -14.72 -14.37
C ALA A 230 26.43 -14.73 -15.05
N ALA A 231 27.16 -13.61 -15.00
CA ALA A 231 28.51 -13.51 -15.51
C ALA A 231 29.47 -14.44 -14.75
N LEU A 232 29.34 -14.50 -13.42
CA LEU A 232 30.15 -15.36 -12.56
C LEU A 232 29.82 -16.85 -12.77
N GLN A 233 28.55 -17.21 -12.92
CA GLN A 233 28.13 -18.58 -13.28
C GLN A 233 28.75 -19.02 -14.62
N ALA A 234 28.74 -18.14 -15.63
CA ALA A 234 29.36 -18.42 -16.93
C ALA A 234 30.88 -18.61 -16.84
N GLN A 235 31.57 -17.84 -15.98
CA GLN A 235 33.00 -18.01 -15.72
C GLN A 235 33.30 -19.36 -15.06
N TYR A 236 32.54 -19.77 -14.04
CA TYR A 236 32.71 -21.08 -13.41
C TYR A 236 32.45 -22.22 -14.38
N LEU A 237 31.44 -22.09 -15.25
CA LEU A 237 31.14 -23.08 -16.29
C LEU A 237 32.30 -23.21 -17.29
N ALA A 238 32.81 -22.09 -17.80
CA ALA A 238 33.94 -22.07 -18.73
C ALA A 238 35.20 -22.69 -18.10
N TRP A 239 35.52 -22.27 -16.87
CA TRP A 239 36.67 -22.81 -16.15
C TRP A 239 36.54 -24.32 -15.92
N ALA A 240 35.36 -24.81 -15.53
CA ALA A 240 35.13 -26.23 -15.31
C ALA A 240 35.30 -27.04 -16.61
N ARG A 241 34.78 -26.54 -17.74
CA ARG A 241 34.97 -27.18 -19.05
C ARG A 241 36.45 -27.23 -19.47
N GLU A 242 37.22 -26.19 -19.18
CA GLU A 242 38.64 -26.13 -19.55
C GLU A 242 39.54 -26.99 -18.66
N ASN A 243 39.19 -27.16 -17.38
CA ASN A 243 40.10 -27.73 -16.38
C ASN A 243 39.66 -29.10 -15.84
N LEU A 244 38.37 -29.43 -15.92
CA LEU A 244 37.81 -30.65 -15.34
C LEU A 244 37.25 -31.62 -16.39
N ALA A 245 36.88 -31.15 -17.59
CA ALA A 245 36.41 -32.04 -18.64
C ALA A 245 37.50 -33.05 -19.03
N SER A 246 37.10 -34.32 -19.12
CA SER A 246 37.98 -35.44 -19.46
C SER A 246 37.18 -36.53 -20.16
N ASP A 247 37.85 -37.59 -20.65
CA ASP A 247 37.19 -38.69 -21.36
C ASP A 247 36.07 -39.38 -20.53
N ASP A 248 36.18 -39.35 -19.19
CA ASP A 248 35.21 -39.97 -18.28
C ASP A 248 34.22 -38.97 -17.64
N MET A 249 34.40 -37.67 -17.87
CA MET A 249 33.58 -36.61 -17.27
C MET A 249 33.34 -35.45 -18.24
N GLU A 250 32.09 -35.27 -18.63
CA GLU A 250 31.64 -34.21 -19.54
C GLU A 250 30.87 -33.12 -18.78
N ILE A 251 31.12 -31.87 -19.14
CA ILE A 251 30.37 -30.73 -18.59
C ILE A 251 29.53 -30.14 -19.74
N PRO A 252 28.19 -30.26 -19.71
CA PRO A 252 27.34 -29.80 -20.79
C PRO A 252 27.33 -28.27 -20.93
N GLU A 253 27.04 -27.78 -22.14
CA GLU A 253 27.07 -26.33 -22.42
C GLU A 253 26.01 -25.55 -21.64
N ASN A 254 24.94 -26.23 -21.24
CA ASN A 254 23.83 -25.70 -20.45
C ASN A 254 23.81 -26.30 -19.03
N ALA A 255 24.96 -26.71 -18.50
CA ALA A 255 25.07 -27.21 -17.13
C ALA A 255 24.55 -26.17 -16.13
N ASN A 256 23.79 -26.64 -15.14
CA ASN A 256 23.37 -25.78 -14.04
C ASN A 256 24.59 -25.39 -13.18
N VAL A 257 24.71 -24.12 -12.83
CA VAL A 257 25.76 -23.58 -11.95
C VAL A 257 25.15 -22.93 -10.73
N SER A 258 25.42 -23.49 -9.54
CA SER A 258 24.98 -22.95 -8.26
C SER A 258 26.13 -22.28 -7.53
N LEU A 259 26.08 -20.95 -7.36
CA LEU A 259 27.10 -20.19 -6.66
C LEU A 259 27.07 -20.47 -5.14
N ALA A 260 28.24 -20.47 -4.51
CA ALA A 260 28.42 -20.63 -3.07
C ALA A 260 29.46 -19.62 -2.54
N GLU A 261 29.49 -19.38 -1.23
CA GLU A 261 30.34 -18.36 -0.58
C GLU A 261 31.84 -18.42 -0.96
N ARG A 262 32.34 -19.61 -1.33
CA ARG A 262 33.76 -19.83 -1.67
C ARG A 262 33.99 -20.54 -3.01
N GLY A 263 32.99 -20.59 -3.89
CA GLY A 263 33.10 -21.32 -5.16
C GLY A 263 31.77 -21.47 -5.88
N ALA A 264 31.65 -22.48 -6.73
CA ALA A 264 30.39 -22.86 -7.35
C ALA A 264 30.30 -24.38 -7.56
N PHE A 265 29.09 -24.90 -7.59
CA PHE A 265 28.79 -26.25 -8.04
C PHE A 265 28.39 -26.20 -9.51
N VAL A 266 29.04 -27.00 -10.35
CA VAL A 266 28.75 -27.12 -11.78
C VAL A 266 28.26 -28.53 -12.05
N GLU A 267 27.11 -28.66 -12.71
CA GLU A 267 26.57 -29.95 -13.13
C GLU A 267 27.48 -30.62 -14.17
N ALA A 268 27.70 -31.93 -14.02
CA ALA A 268 28.53 -32.72 -14.92
C ALA A 268 27.92 -34.11 -15.15
N TYR A 269 28.19 -34.67 -16.32
CA TYR A 269 27.91 -36.07 -16.64
C TYR A 269 29.17 -36.89 -16.45
N VAL A 270 29.01 -38.05 -15.82
CA VAL A 270 30.10 -39.01 -15.64
C VAL A 270 29.74 -40.26 -16.41
N TRP A 271 30.68 -40.76 -17.20
CA TRP A 271 30.48 -42.01 -17.92
C TRP A 271 30.56 -43.19 -16.95
N VAL A 272 29.54 -44.05 -16.95
CA VAL A 272 29.49 -45.25 -16.12
C VAL A 272 29.45 -46.48 -17.04
N PRO A 273 30.47 -47.35 -17.03
CA PRO A 273 30.46 -48.59 -17.78
C PRO A 273 29.31 -49.50 -17.33
N ASN A 274 28.65 -50.16 -18.29
CA ASN A 274 27.53 -51.06 -17.99
C ASN A 274 27.96 -52.26 -17.11
N ASP A 275 29.20 -52.72 -17.26
CA ASP A 275 29.82 -53.79 -16.46
C ASP A 275 30.23 -53.34 -15.04
N ALA A 276 30.21 -52.05 -14.74
CA ALA A 276 30.43 -51.53 -13.39
C ALA A 276 29.18 -51.66 -12.49
N ILE A 277 28.00 -51.85 -13.09
CA ILE A 277 26.74 -52.03 -12.39
C ILE A 277 26.55 -53.52 -12.13
N LYS A 278 26.71 -53.95 -10.88
CA LYS A 278 26.35 -55.31 -10.47
C LYS A 278 24.86 -55.53 -10.67
N GLY A 279 24.50 -56.62 -11.36
CA GLY A 279 23.11 -56.99 -11.56
C GLY A 279 22.41 -57.38 -10.25
N PRO A 280 21.07 -57.43 -10.22
CA PRO A 280 20.32 -57.90 -9.05
C PRO A 280 20.63 -59.35 -8.67
N ASP A 281 21.23 -60.13 -9.58
CA ASP A 281 21.68 -61.51 -9.34
C ASP A 281 23.08 -61.60 -8.70
N ASP A 282 23.79 -60.47 -8.52
CA ASP A 282 25.15 -60.36 -7.96
C ASP A 282 25.20 -59.73 -6.54
N LEU A 283 24.06 -59.57 -5.87
CA LEU A 283 23.91 -59.05 -4.50
C LEU A 283 23.64 -60.15 -3.46
#